data_AF-A0A7X6SP86-F1
#
_entry.id   AF-A0A7X6SP86-F1
#
_cell.length_a   1.000
_cell.length_b   1.000
_cell.length_c   1.000
_cell.angle_alpha   90.00
_cell.angle_beta   90.00
_cell.angle_gamma   90.00
#
_symmetry.space_group_name_H-M   'P 1'
#
loop_
_entity.id
_entity.type
_entity.pdbx_description
1 polymer ?
#
loop_
_entity_poly.entity_id
_entity_poly.type
_entity_poly.pdbx_seq_one_letter_code
_entity_poly.pdbx_strand_id
1 'polypeptide(L)'
;MDSKTMGKQKSKRKSELKLWASVGWLIIIWIVSSIPSEKFPTQEIFSFDKVAHFGEYLLLALLVNSSFRESKLRGRNIWWLYLILFIIAGLDEYHQRFIPG
;
A
#
# COMPACT_ATOMS: atom_id res chain seq x y z
N MET A 1 -28.01 23.99 -11.25
CA MET A 1 -26.79 23.30 -10.76
C MET A 1 -27.27 22.28 -9.74
N ASP A 2 -27.37 21.02 -10.17
CA ASP A 2 -28.42 20.12 -9.65
C ASP A 2 -27.91 19.21 -8.52
N SER A 3 -28.78 18.83 -7.59
CA SER A 3 -28.41 18.01 -6.42
C SER A 3 -27.70 16.69 -6.78
N LYS A 4 -28.01 16.12 -7.95
CA LYS A 4 -27.37 14.91 -8.49
C LYS A 4 -25.91 15.13 -8.90
N THR A 5 -25.54 16.33 -9.37
CA THR A 5 -24.14 16.64 -9.75
C THR A 5 -23.28 16.83 -8.50
N MET A 6 -23.83 17.43 -7.44
CA MET A 6 -23.14 17.56 -6.14
C MET A 6 -22.85 16.22 -5.46
N GLY A 7 -23.79 15.27 -5.51
CA GLY A 7 -23.61 13.93 -4.92
C GLY A 7 -22.49 13.12 -5.59
N LYS A 8 -22.42 13.13 -6.93
CA LYS A 8 -21.33 12.49 -7.69
C LYS A 8 -19.97 13.11 -7.38
N GLN A 9 -19.88 14.44 -7.32
CA GLN A 9 -18.63 15.14 -7.04
C GLN A 9 -18.10 14.86 -5.63
N LYS A 10 -18.97 14.78 -4.62
CA LYS A 10 -18.58 14.38 -3.26
C LYS A 10 -18.02 12.95 -3.21
N SER A 11 -18.62 11.99 -3.92
CA SER A 11 -18.11 10.61 -3.97
C SER A 11 -16.74 10.52 -4.67
N LYS A 12 -16.56 11.25 -5.78
CA LYS A 12 -15.29 11.31 -6.51
C LYS A 12 -14.16 11.84 -5.62
N ARG A 13 -14.40 12.93 -4.90
CA ARG A 13 -13.41 13.54 -4.00
C ARG A 13 -13.03 12.62 -2.84
N LYS A 14 -13.98 11.85 -2.29
CA LYS A 14 -13.70 10.84 -1.26
C LYS A 14 -12.84 9.70 -1.81
N SER A 15 -13.11 9.22 -3.03
CA SER A 15 -12.31 8.18 -3.67
C SER A 15 -10.87 8.65 -3.96
N GLU A 16 -10.70 9.91 -4.38
CA GLU A 16 -9.38 10.52 -4.61
C GLU A 16 -8.58 10.64 -3.31
N LEU A 17 -9.21 11.11 -2.22
CA LEU A 17 -8.57 11.18 -0.89
C LEU A 17 -8.06 9.81 -0.41
N LYS A 18 -8.83 8.74 -0.63
CA LYS A 18 -8.40 7.39 -0.24
C LYS A 18 -7.27 6.83 -1.11
N LEU A 19 -7.25 7.18 -2.40
CA LEU A 19 -6.13 6.87 -3.29
C LEU A 19 -4.85 7.58 -2.83
N TRP A 20 -4.93 8.87 -2.52
CA TRP A 20 -3.79 9.62 -1.97
C TRP A 20 -3.33 9.08 -0.61
N ALA A 21 -4.26 8.62 0.23
CA ALA A 21 -3.92 7.94 1.47
C ALA A 21 -3.17 6.61 1.22
N SER A 22 -3.55 5.87 0.17
CA SER A 22 -2.87 4.62 -0.22
C SER A 22 -1.44 4.90 -0.73
N VAL A 23 -1.26 5.97 -1.52
CA VAL A 23 0.06 6.43 -1.95
C VAL A 23 0.91 6.88 -0.75
N GLY A 24 0.31 7.62 0.18
CA GLY A 24 0.99 8.01 1.42
C GLY A 24 1.43 6.82 2.26
N TRP A 25 0.58 5.79 2.36
CA TRP A 25 0.92 4.55 3.05
C TRP A 25 2.09 3.81 2.38
N LEU A 26 2.12 3.76 1.05
CA LEU A 26 3.24 3.17 0.30
C LEU A 26 4.58 3.90 0.58
N ILE A 27 4.55 5.22 0.71
CA ILE A 27 5.74 6.00 1.08
C ILE A 27 6.21 5.67 2.49
N ILE A 28 5.28 5.49 3.45
CA ILE A 28 5.62 5.09 4.83
C ILE A 28 6.30 3.73 4.84
N ILE A 29 5.72 2.73 4.15
CA ILE A 29 6.32 1.39 4.02
C ILE A 29 7.76 1.51 3.52
N TRP A 30 7.98 2.29 2.47
CA TRP A 30 9.31 2.43 1.89
C TRP A 30 10.32 3.12 2.83
N ILE A 31 9.89 4.14 3.59
CA ILE A 31 10.74 4.80 4.58
C ILE A 31 11.09 3.84 5.71
N VAL A 32 10.10 3.11 6.25
CA VAL A 32 10.30 2.15 7.34
C VAL A 32 11.23 1.02 6.89
N SER A 33 11.02 0.49 5.69
CA SER A 33 11.87 -0.52 5.06
C SER A 33 13.31 -0.03 4.82
N SER A 34 13.52 1.28 4.67
CA SER A 34 14.84 1.88 4.46
C SER A 34 15.64 2.14 5.74
N ILE A 35 15.09 1.84 6.93
CA ILE A 35 15.79 2.04 8.21
C ILE A 35 16.62 0.78 8.53
N PRO A 36 17.95 0.89 8.69
CA PRO A 36 18.80 -0.23 9.10
C PRO A 36 18.44 -0.70 10.50
N SER A 37 18.21 -2.01 10.66
CA SER A 37 17.84 -2.63 11.93
C SER A 37 19.03 -2.97 12.84
N GLU A 38 20.26 -2.59 12.47
CA GLU A 38 21.52 -2.99 13.14
C GLU A 38 21.60 -2.68 14.66
N LYS A 39 20.68 -1.87 15.19
CA LYS A 39 20.60 -1.51 16.62
C LYS A 39 19.60 -2.32 17.42
N PHE A 40 18.82 -3.18 16.79
CA PHE A 40 17.93 -4.08 17.53
C PHE A 40 18.72 -5.34 17.90
N PRO A 41 18.67 -5.78 19.18
CA PRO A 41 19.33 -7.00 19.60
C PRO A 41 18.88 -8.10 18.65
N THR A 42 19.81 -8.83 18.03
CA THR A 42 19.58 -9.90 17.04
C THR A 42 18.32 -10.68 17.40
N GLN A 43 17.18 -10.25 16.84
CA GLN A 43 15.92 -10.91 17.12
C GLN A 43 15.96 -12.14 16.24
N GLU A 44 16.02 -13.32 16.86
CA GLU A 44 16.00 -14.62 16.18
C GLU A 44 14.77 -14.83 15.28
N ILE A 45 13.88 -13.84 15.20
CA ILE A 45 12.68 -13.81 14.39
C ILE A 45 12.92 -12.96 13.14
N PHE A 46 13.89 -13.35 12.31
CA PHE A 46 13.97 -12.91 10.88
C PHE A 46 12.64 -13.14 10.13
N SER A 47 11.76 -13.96 10.70
CA SER A 47 10.39 -14.22 10.22
C SER A 47 9.37 -13.15 10.64
N PHE A 48 9.56 -12.44 11.75
CA PHE A 48 8.58 -11.45 12.24
C PHE A 48 8.57 -10.21 11.35
N ASP A 49 9.75 -9.78 10.90
CA ASP A 49 9.91 -8.69 9.95
C ASP A 49 9.16 -8.97 8.63
N LYS A 50 9.23 -10.22 8.16
CA LYS A 50 8.49 -10.67 6.97
C LYS A 50 6.98 -10.70 7.17
N VAL A 51 6.52 -11.04 8.37
CA VAL A 51 5.08 -11.03 8.71
C VAL A 51 4.57 -9.59 8.84
N ALA A 52 5.38 -8.68 9.41
CA ALA A 52 5.08 -7.25 9.46
C ALA A 52 4.98 -6.66 8.04
N HIS A 53 5.96 -6.93 7.18
CA HIS A 53 5.93 -6.57 5.76
C HIS A 53 4.68 -7.10 5.06
N PHE A 54 4.37 -8.38 5.23
CA PHE A 54 3.14 -8.95 4.67
C PHE A 54 1.88 -8.21 5.14
N GLY A 55 1.82 -7.84 6.42
CA GLY A 55 0.73 -7.06 7.01
C GLY A 55 0.60 -5.66 6.40
N GLU A 56 1.72 -4.98 6.15
CA GLU A 56 1.75 -3.64 5.56
C GLU A 56 1.23 -3.63 4.11
N TYR A 57 1.68 -4.58 3.29
CA TYR A 57 1.21 -4.74 1.92
C TYR A 57 -0.24 -5.26 1.86
N LEU A 58 -0.67 -6.09 2.81
CA LEU A 58 -2.07 -6.50 2.94
C LEU A 58 -2.97 -5.30 3.26
N LEU A 59 -2.56 -4.44 4.19
CA LEU A 59 -3.29 -3.22 4.52
C LEU A 59 -3.36 -2.27 3.32
N LEU A 60 -2.26 -2.10 2.59
CA LEU A 60 -2.21 -1.33 1.36
C LEU A 60 -3.20 -1.88 0.31
N ALA A 61 -3.23 -3.20 0.11
CA ALA A 61 -4.15 -3.86 -0.80
C ALA A 61 -5.62 -3.63 -0.41
N LEU A 62 -5.94 -3.64 0.89
CA LEU A 62 -7.29 -3.34 1.41
C LEU A 62 -7.66 -1.86 1.20
N LEU A 63 -6.73 -0.93 1.41
CA LEU A 63 -6.92 0.51 1.21
C LEU A 63 -7.19 0.84 -0.27
N VAL A 64 -6.40 0.24 -1.14
CA VAL A 64 -6.57 0.28 -2.59
C VAL A 64 -7.95 -0.28 -2.94
N ASN A 65 -8.27 -1.51 -2.52
CA ASN A 65 -9.57 -2.14 -2.82
C ASN A 65 -10.77 -1.30 -2.33
N SER A 66 -10.68 -0.70 -1.13
CA SER A 66 -11.70 0.22 -0.59
C SER A 66 -11.87 1.49 -1.42
N SER A 67 -10.78 2.04 -1.95
CA SER A 67 -10.79 3.19 -2.85
C SER A 67 -11.41 2.85 -4.20
N PHE A 68 -11.12 1.65 -4.71
CA PHE A 68 -11.65 1.18 -5.99
C PHE A 68 -13.10 0.72 -5.90
N ARG A 69 -13.60 0.25 -4.76
CA ARG A 69 -15.03 -0.10 -4.59
C ARG A 69 -15.98 1.10 -4.73
N GLU A 70 -15.50 2.31 -4.44
CA GLU A 70 -16.25 3.55 -4.66
C GLU A 70 -16.10 4.11 -6.10
N SER A 71 -15.06 3.67 -6.81
CA SER A 71 -14.78 4.01 -8.19
C SER A 71 -15.41 2.97 -9.13
N LYS A 72 -16.14 3.36 -10.18
CA LYS A 72 -16.74 2.39 -11.13
C LYS A 72 -15.71 1.66 -12.02
N LEU A 73 -14.45 1.57 -11.61
CA LEU A 73 -13.39 0.88 -12.36
C LEU A 73 -13.61 -0.63 -12.25
N ARG A 74 -14.18 -1.20 -13.33
CA ARG A 74 -14.47 -2.62 -13.53
C ARG A 74 -13.27 -3.49 -13.16
N GLY A 75 -13.53 -4.59 -12.45
CA GLY A 75 -12.57 -5.50 -11.83
C GLY A 75 -11.50 -6.17 -12.71
N ARG A 76 -11.29 -5.74 -13.96
CA ARG A 76 -10.16 -6.18 -14.79
C ARG A 76 -8.89 -5.36 -14.54
N ASN A 77 -9.01 -4.11 -14.09
CA ASN A 77 -7.85 -3.26 -13.80
C ASN A 77 -7.25 -3.50 -12.40
N ILE A 78 -7.98 -4.17 -11.51
CA ILE A 78 -7.51 -4.42 -10.13
C ILE A 78 -6.39 -5.46 -10.09
N TRP A 79 -6.39 -6.44 -11.02
CA TRP A 79 -5.34 -7.44 -11.13
C TRP A 79 -3.98 -6.83 -11.50
N TRP A 80 -3.97 -5.83 -12.38
CA TRP A 80 -2.75 -5.08 -12.70
C TRP A 80 -2.22 -4.33 -11.49
N LEU A 81 -3.10 -3.76 -10.66
CA LEU A 81 -2.70 -3.10 -9.42
C LEU A 81 -2.12 -4.10 -8.42
N TYR A 82 -2.73 -5.27 -8.24
CA TYR A 82 -2.18 -6.31 -7.38
C TYR A 82 -0.84 -6.84 -7.89
N LEU A 83 -0.69 -6.98 -9.21
CA LEU A 83 0.60 -7.36 -9.80
C LEU A 83 1.66 -6.29 -9.55
N ILE A 84 1.33 -5.01 -9.71
CA ILE A 84 2.24 -3.89 -9.41
C ILE A 84 2.62 -3.90 -7.92
N LEU A 85 1.65 -4.05 -7.01
CA LEU A 85 1.90 -4.12 -5.57
C LEU A 85 2.80 -5.32 -5.21
N PHE A 86 2.58 -6.46 -5.85
CA PHE A 86 3.41 -7.65 -5.68
C PHE A 86 4.85 -7.43 -6.16
N ILE A 87 5.03 -6.79 -7.32
CA ILE A 87 6.35 -6.42 -7.82
C ILE A 87 7.03 -5.43 -6.87
N ILE A 88 6.31 -4.44 -6.35
CA ILE A 88 6.84 -3.47 -5.38
C ILE A 88 7.27 -4.18 -4.10
N ALA A 89 6.47 -5.11 -3.58
CA ALA A 89 6.85 -5.90 -2.39
C ALA A 89 8.11 -6.74 -2.62
N GLY A 90 8.23 -7.38 -3.78
CA GLY A 90 9.44 -8.12 -4.14
C GLY A 90 10.67 -7.24 -4.34
N LEU A 91 10.49 -6.03 -4.89
CA LEU A 91 11.56 -5.04 -5.00
C LEU A 91 12.00 -4.52 -3.64
N ASP A 92 11.07 -4.35 -2.71
CA ASP A 92 11.35 -3.91 -1.35
C ASP A 92 12.12 -4.99 -0.57
N GLU A 93 11.70 -6.26 -0.65
CA GLU A 93 12.46 -7.38 -0.07
C GLU A 93 13.85 -7.53 -0.72
N TYR A 94 13.97 -7.27 -2.02
CA TYR A 94 15.27 -7.23 -2.69
C TYR A 94 16.12 -6.05 -2.18
N HIS A 95 15.54 -4.87 -2.01
CA HIS A 95 16.21 -3.68 -1.48
C HIS A 95 16.67 -3.88 -0.03
N GLN A 96 15.85 -4.51 0.82
CA GLN A 96 16.22 -4.85 2.20
C GLN A 96 17.45 -5.77 2.27
N ARG A 97 17.74 -6.60 1.26
CA ARG A 97 18.98 -7.40 1.24
C ARG A 97 20.25 -6.55 1.14
N PHE A 98 20.14 -5.32 0.63
CA PHE A 98 21.26 -4.37 0.54
C PHE A 98 21.36 -3.46 1.76
N ILE A 99 20.33 -3.44 2.60
CA ILE A 99 20.35 -2.74 3.87
C ILE A 99 20.92 -3.73 4.89
N PRO A 100 22.04 -3.39 5.54
CA PRO A 100 22.54 -4.25 6.60
C PRO A 100 21.54 -4.23 7.76
N GLY A 101 21.13 -5.44 8.14
CA GLY A 101 20.15 -5.71 9.18
C GLY A 101 20.76 -5.78 10.56
#